data_AF-A0A2E6LRV0-F1
#
_entry.id   AF-A0A2E6LRV0-F1
#
_cell.length_a   1.000
_cell.length_b   1.000
_cell.length_c   1.000
_cell.angle_alpha   90.00
_cell.angle_beta   90.00
_cell.angle_gamma   90.00
#
_symmetry.space_group_name_H-M   'P 1'
#
loop_
_entity.id
_entity.type
_entity.pdbx_description
1 polymer ?
#
loop_
_entity_poly.entity_id
_entity_poly.type
_entity_poly.pdbx_seq_one_letter_code
_entity_poly.pdbx_strand_id
1 'polypeptide(L)'
;MPRVTMPADQSSAHDVFQSLIPIAAAVAFVLTTTVLTVGARPVRHGWLIPAAASAAFLAFSVHAIWTAGLGGVWQEHTGSAWGNQIWIDLLLAVTIGWYLMLPRARAAGMRPAAWLPLVVLSGCVGFLAMLARLSYLEQHD
;
A
#
# COMPACT_ATOMS: atom_id res chain seq x y z
N MET A 1 7.26 -37.46 -21.55
CA MET A 1 6.12 -36.53 -21.40
C MET A 1 6.24 -35.46 -22.48
N PRO A 2 5.19 -35.17 -23.27
CA PRO A 2 5.25 -34.11 -24.26
C PRO A 2 5.27 -32.75 -23.54
N ARG A 3 6.28 -31.93 -23.83
CA ARG A 3 6.33 -30.53 -23.39
C ARG A 3 5.25 -29.79 -24.17
N VAL A 4 4.15 -29.44 -23.51
CA VAL A 4 3.15 -28.50 -24.03
C VAL A 4 3.87 -27.17 -24.19
N THR A 5 4.28 -26.84 -25.41
CA THR A 5 4.85 -25.54 -25.75
C THR A 5 3.70 -24.53 -25.76
N MET A 6 3.61 -23.72 -24.71
CA MET A 6 2.75 -22.54 -24.71
C MET A 6 3.21 -21.59 -25.83
N PRO A 7 2.29 -20.97 -26.58
CA PRO A 7 2.65 -20.02 -27.63
C PRO A 7 3.40 -18.81 -27.03
N ALA A 8 4.56 -18.48 -27.61
CA ALA A 8 5.51 -17.47 -27.12
C ALA A 8 4.96 -16.03 -27.00
N ASP A 9 3.78 -15.78 -27.57
CA ASP A 9 3.14 -14.46 -27.60
C ASP A 9 2.50 -14.09 -26.24
N GLN A 10 1.80 -15.03 -25.58
CA GLN A 10 1.04 -14.75 -24.36
C GLN A 10 1.92 -14.52 -23.11
N SER A 11 3.14 -15.05 -23.08
CA SER A 11 4.05 -14.78 -21.94
C SER A 11 4.54 -13.34 -21.96
N SER A 12 4.80 -12.77 -23.14
CA SER A 12 5.36 -11.42 -23.27
C SER A 12 4.46 -10.32 -22.71
N ALA A 13 3.15 -10.38 -22.98
CA ALA A 13 2.20 -9.37 -22.52
C ALA A 13 1.98 -9.42 -21.00
N HIS A 14 1.93 -10.63 -20.42
CA HIS A 14 1.87 -10.81 -18.98
C HIS A 14 3.13 -10.30 -18.29
N ASP A 15 4.31 -10.64 -18.80
CA ASP A 15 5.60 -10.22 -18.23
C ASP A 15 5.79 -8.71 -18.30
N VAL A 16 5.37 -8.08 -19.40
CA VAL A 16 5.33 -6.62 -19.54
C VAL A 16 4.37 -6.02 -18.51
N PHE A 17 3.15 -6.54 -18.39
CA PHE A 17 2.17 -6.04 -17.43
C PHE A 17 2.66 -6.11 -15.98
N GLN A 18 3.25 -7.25 -15.58
CA GLN A 18 3.83 -7.44 -14.24
C GLN A 18 5.01 -6.49 -13.97
N SER A 19 5.76 -6.12 -15.00
CA SER A 19 6.85 -5.16 -14.88
C SER A 19 6.37 -3.70 -14.81
N LEU A 20 5.22 -3.38 -15.41
CA LEU A 20 4.69 -2.01 -15.43
C LEU A 20 4.08 -1.58 -14.10
N ILE A 21 3.44 -2.48 -13.37
CA ILE A 21 2.82 -2.19 -12.06
C ILE A 21 3.82 -1.55 -11.07
N PRO A 22 4.99 -2.17 -10.77
CA PRO A 22 5.94 -1.58 -9.82
C PRO A 22 6.54 -0.27 -10.33
N ILE A 23 6.76 -0.13 -11.64
CA ILE A 23 7.24 1.14 -12.23
C ILE A 23 6.21 2.24 -12.03
N ALA A 24 4.93 1.98 -12.32
CA ALA A 24 3.86 2.94 -12.12
C ALA A 24 3.73 3.33 -10.64
N ALA A 25 3.84 2.37 -9.72
CA ALA A 25 3.83 2.63 -8.29
C ALA A 25 5.03 3.50 -7.86
N ALA A 26 6.24 3.22 -8.36
CA ALA A 26 7.43 4.00 -8.07
C ALA A 26 7.32 5.45 -8.59
N VAL A 27 6.81 5.63 -9.81
CA VAL A 27 6.54 6.96 -10.38
C VAL A 27 5.52 7.72 -9.53
N ALA A 28 4.40 7.07 -9.15
CA ALA A 28 3.39 7.68 -8.29
C ALA A 28 3.98 8.10 -6.92
N PHE A 29 4.83 7.26 -6.33
CA PHE A 29 5.54 7.57 -5.08
C PHE A 29 6.46 8.79 -5.22
N VAL A 30 7.32 8.82 -6.24
CA VAL A 30 8.25 9.93 -6.48
C VAL A 30 7.50 11.23 -6.73
N LEU A 31 6.46 11.20 -7.55
CA LEU A 31 5.65 12.39 -7.83
C LEU A 31 4.97 12.92 -6.57
N THR A 32 4.30 12.03 -5.82
CA THR A 32 3.56 12.41 -4.61
C THR A 32 4.50 12.98 -3.55
N THR A 33 5.61 12.30 -3.27
CA THR A 33 6.59 12.76 -2.28
C THR A 33 7.21 14.09 -2.68
N THR A 34 7.63 14.24 -3.94
CA THR A 34 8.19 15.51 -4.45
C THR A 34 7.20 16.65 -4.23
N VAL A 35 5.95 16.50 -4.69
CA VAL A 35 4.91 17.52 -4.57
C VAL A 35 4.67 17.91 -3.10
N LEU A 36 4.61 16.94 -2.20
CA LEU A 36 4.43 17.21 -0.77
C LEU A 36 5.66 17.91 -0.17
N THR A 37 6.88 17.59 -0.61
CA THR A 37 8.13 18.19 -0.11
C THR A 37 8.33 19.63 -0.57
N VAL A 38 7.99 19.99 -1.81
CA VAL A 38 8.14 21.38 -2.31
C VAL A 38 7.11 22.37 -1.78
N GLY A 39 6.40 22.03 -0.70
CA GLY A 39 5.52 22.96 0.02
C GLY A 39 4.13 23.07 -0.62
N ALA A 40 3.55 21.94 -1.03
CA ALA A 40 2.14 21.91 -1.39
C ALA A 40 1.30 22.57 -0.30
N ARG A 41 0.53 23.59 -0.67
CA ARG A 41 -0.44 24.20 0.23
C ARG A 41 -1.42 23.13 0.71
N PRO A 42 -2.01 23.26 1.91
CA PRO A 42 -3.06 22.36 2.37
C PRO A 42 -4.12 22.22 1.28
N VAL A 43 -4.22 21.02 0.69
CA VAL A 43 -5.14 20.76 -0.40
C VAL A 43 -6.52 20.59 0.19
N ARG A 44 -7.49 21.38 -0.30
CA ARG A 44 -8.90 21.22 0.08
C ARG A 44 -9.33 19.78 -0.24
N HIS A 45 -9.85 19.06 0.74
CA HIS A 45 -10.15 17.62 0.66
C HIS A 45 -8.93 16.71 0.45
N GLY A 46 -7.76 17.10 0.97
CA GLY A 46 -6.52 16.29 0.87
C GLY A 46 -6.64 14.86 1.42
N TRP A 47 -7.65 14.58 2.25
CA TRP A 47 -7.98 13.25 2.74
C TRP A 47 -8.45 12.28 1.65
N LEU A 48 -8.91 12.78 0.49
CA LEU A 48 -9.36 11.95 -0.63
C LEU A 48 -8.21 11.17 -1.27
N ILE A 49 -6.98 11.71 -1.24
CA ILE A 49 -5.80 11.05 -1.82
C ILE A 49 -5.51 9.71 -1.11
N PRO A 50 -5.27 9.68 0.21
CA PRO A 50 -5.08 8.41 0.92
C PRO A 50 -6.33 7.52 0.90
N ALA A 51 -7.55 8.08 0.84
CA ALA A 51 -8.77 7.28 0.71
C ALA A 51 -8.83 6.53 -0.65
N ALA A 52 -8.55 7.23 -1.75
CA ALA A 52 -8.53 6.64 -3.09
C ALA A 52 -7.39 5.62 -3.22
N ALA A 53 -6.21 5.92 -2.68
CA ALA A 53 -5.09 4.98 -2.65
C ALA A 53 -5.42 3.72 -1.84
N SER A 54 -6.08 3.87 -0.68
CA SER A 54 -6.56 2.74 0.12
C SER A 54 -7.55 1.88 -0.65
N ALA A 55 -8.52 2.49 -1.34
CA ALA A 55 -9.54 1.75 -2.09
C ALA A 55 -8.95 1.03 -3.31
N ALA A 56 -8.09 1.71 -4.07
CA ALA A 56 -7.40 1.13 -5.22
C ALA A 56 -6.49 -0.04 -4.80
N PHE A 57 -5.71 0.14 -3.73
CA PHE A 57 -4.83 -0.92 -3.25
C PHE A 57 -5.62 -2.09 -2.65
N LEU A 58 -6.73 -1.84 -1.93
CA LEU A 58 -7.63 -2.89 -1.45
C LEU A 58 -8.19 -3.71 -2.62
N ALA A 59 -8.65 -3.07 -3.69
CA ALA A 59 -9.16 -3.78 -4.87
C ALA A 59 -8.08 -4.67 -5.49
N PHE A 60 -6.85 -4.17 -5.60
CA PHE A 60 -5.71 -4.96 -6.07
C PHE A 60 -5.35 -6.11 -5.11
N SER A 61 -5.36 -5.87 -3.79
CA SER A 61 -5.12 -6.91 -2.78
C SER A 61 -6.17 -8.01 -2.82
N VAL A 62 -7.45 -7.65 -2.97
CA VAL A 62 -8.54 -8.63 -3.14
C VAL A 62 -8.33 -9.45 -4.41
N HIS A 63 -7.96 -8.82 -5.51
CA HIS A 63 -7.63 -9.53 -6.75
C HIS A 63 -6.46 -10.51 -6.55
N ALA A 64 -5.37 -10.08 -5.92
CA ALA A 64 -4.21 -10.94 -5.65
C ALA A 64 -4.57 -12.12 -4.73
N ILE A 65 -5.37 -11.89 -3.68
CA ILE A 65 -5.84 -12.97 -2.80
C ILE A 65 -6.75 -13.93 -3.57
N TRP A 66 -7.60 -13.42 -4.47
CA TRP A 66 -8.49 -14.25 -5.28
C TRP A 66 -7.70 -15.14 -6.27
N THR A 67 -6.61 -14.63 -6.85
CA THR A 67 -5.84 -15.34 -7.88
C THR A 67 -4.71 -16.21 -7.31
N ALA A 68 -4.05 -15.78 -6.23
CA ALA A 68 -2.89 -16.46 -5.65
C ALA A 68 -3.14 -17.05 -4.24
N GLY A 69 -4.27 -16.73 -3.62
CA GLY A 69 -4.60 -17.16 -2.25
C GLY A 69 -3.79 -16.43 -1.17
N LEU A 70 -4.17 -16.62 0.09
CA LEU A 70 -3.43 -16.06 1.23
C LEU A 70 -2.05 -16.73 1.41
N GLY A 71 -1.89 -17.98 0.97
CA GLY A 71 -0.61 -18.68 0.99
C GLY A 71 0.46 -18.03 0.10
N GLY A 72 0.03 -17.41 -1.02
CA GLY A 72 0.93 -16.65 -1.90
C GLY A 72 1.64 -15.52 -1.17
N VAL A 73 0.94 -14.83 -0.24
CA VAL A 73 1.56 -13.79 0.59
C VAL A 73 2.75 -14.35 1.35
N TRP A 74 2.58 -15.46 2.07
CA TRP A 74 3.68 -16.00 2.87
C TRP A 74 4.85 -16.48 2.00
N GLN A 75 4.56 -17.11 0.87
CA GLN A 75 5.57 -17.63 -0.06
C GLN A 75 6.44 -16.51 -0.67
N GLU A 76 5.84 -15.41 -1.12
CA GLU A 76 6.57 -14.27 -1.71
C GLU A 76 7.53 -13.61 -0.71
N HIS A 77 7.16 -13.54 0.57
CA HIS A 77 7.99 -12.91 1.61
C HIS A 77 9.10 -13.83 2.15
N THR A 78 8.97 -15.16 2.00
CA THR A 78 9.91 -16.12 2.61
C THR A 78 10.74 -16.89 1.58
N GLY A 79 10.40 -16.81 0.30
CA GLY A 79 11.05 -17.58 -0.77
C GLY A 79 12.47 -17.14 -1.10
N SER A 80 12.91 -15.95 -0.66
CA SER A 80 14.26 -15.45 -0.92
C SER A 80 14.72 -14.41 0.10
N ALA A 81 16.03 -14.11 0.10
CA ALA A 81 16.60 -13.03 0.91
C ALA A 81 16.01 -11.65 0.55
N TRP A 82 15.75 -11.40 -0.74
CA TRP A 82 15.08 -10.18 -1.20
C TRP A 82 13.63 -10.10 -0.71
N GLY A 83 12.88 -11.21 -0.75
CA GLY A 83 11.53 -11.28 -0.19
C GLY A 83 11.51 -10.92 1.30
N ASN A 84 12.44 -11.48 2.08
CA ASN A 84 12.58 -11.15 3.50
C ASN A 84 12.95 -9.67 3.71
N GLN A 85 13.88 -9.13 2.92
CA GLN A 85 14.28 -7.75 3.02
C GLN A 85 13.11 -6.79 2.73
N ILE A 86 12.32 -7.07 1.69
CA ILE A 86 11.09 -6.31 1.37
C ILE A 86 10.09 -6.41 2.52
N TRP A 87 9.88 -7.61 3.07
CA TRP A 87 8.97 -7.79 4.19
C TRP A 87 9.34 -6.94 5.40
N ILE A 88 10.63 -6.98 5.78
CA ILE A 88 11.15 -6.20 6.90
C ILE A 88 11.00 -4.70 6.62
N ASP A 89 11.33 -4.25 5.41
CA ASP A 89 11.21 -2.85 5.01
C ASP A 89 9.75 -2.34 5.15
N LEU A 90 8.77 -3.12 4.68
CA LEU A 90 7.35 -2.78 4.81
C LEU A 90 6.90 -2.69 6.28
N LEU A 91 7.34 -3.62 7.13
CA LEU A 91 7.02 -3.59 8.58
C LEU A 91 7.65 -2.38 9.28
N LEU A 92 8.89 -2.03 8.92
CA LEU A 92 9.57 -0.84 9.43
C LEU A 92 8.88 0.44 8.97
N ALA A 93 8.49 0.53 7.69
CA ALA A 93 7.77 1.67 7.15
C ALA A 93 6.42 1.89 7.85
N VAL A 94 5.64 0.82 8.07
CA VAL A 94 4.39 0.90 8.85
C VAL A 94 4.66 1.31 10.29
N THR A 95 5.72 0.80 10.92
CA THR A 95 6.09 1.15 12.29
C THR A 95 6.46 2.63 12.43
N ILE A 96 7.28 3.16 11.51
CA ILE A 96 7.67 4.57 11.46
C ILE A 96 6.42 5.43 11.26
N GLY A 97 5.59 5.08 10.27
CA GLY A 97 4.34 5.78 10.03
C GLY A 97 3.44 5.78 11.26
N TRP A 98 3.23 4.62 11.87
CA TRP A 98 2.40 4.48 13.06
C TRP A 98 2.90 5.35 14.21
N TYR A 99 4.21 5.31 14.49
CA TYR A 99 4.84 6.14 15.52
C TYR A 99 4.59 7.64 15.29
N LEU A 100 4.74 8.12 14.05
CA LEU A 100 4.55 9.53 13.68
C LEU A 100 3.07 9.94 13.67
N MET A 101 2.17 9.06 13.24
CA MET A 101 0.73 9.35 13.18
C MET A 101 0.05 9.27 14.55
N LEU A 102 0.57 8.47 15.48
CA LEU A 102 -0.06 8.21 16.77
C LEU A 102 -0.40 9.48 17.58
N PRO A 103 0.52 10.45 17.80
CA PRO A 103 0.18 11.67 18.54
C PRO A 103 -0.89 12.51 17.82
N ARG A 104 -0.82 12.60 16.49
CA ARG A 104 -1.78 13.36 15.67
C ARG A 104 -3.18 12.74 15.72
N ALA A 105 -3.26 11.41 15.57
CA ALA A 105 -4.50 10.67 15.67
C ALA A 105 -5.18 10.87 17.04
N ARG A 106 -4.40 10.85 18.12
CA ARG A 106 -4.92 11.12 19.47
C ARG A 106 -5.40 12.56 19.62
N ALA A 107 -4.66 13.53 19.08
CA ALA A 107 -5.04 14.94 19.14
C ALA A 107 -6.35 15.22 18.38
N ALA A 108 -6.57 14.57 17.24
CA ALA A 108 -7.81 14.61 16.45
C ALA A 108 -8.94 13.72 17.05
N GLY A 109 -8.82 13.27 18.30
CA GLY A 109 -9.86 12.49 18.98
C GLY A 109 -10.05 11.04 18.48
N MET A 110 -9.17 10.53 17.61
CA MET A 110 -9.24 9.13 17.19
C MET A 110 -8.82 8.20 18.35
N ARG A 111 -9.29 6.95 18.30
CA ARG A 111 -8.86 5.86 19.18
C ARG A 111 -7.92 4.92 18.42
N PRO A 112 -6.57 5.11 18.45
CA PRO A 112 -5.67 4.33 17.60
C PRO A 112 -5.76 2.82 17.80
N ALA A 113 -6.04 2.37 19.03
CA ALA A 113 -6.22 0.94 19.31
C ALA A 113 -7.32 0.27 18.47
N ALA A 114 -8.37 1.01 18.08
CA ALA A 114 -9.42 0.48 17.21
C ALA A 114 -8.97 0.34 15.74
N TRP A 115 -7.96 1.11 15.32
CA TRP A 115 -7.41 1.08 13.97
C TRP A 115 -6.27 0.07 13.82
N LEU A 116 -5.59 -0.26 14.92
CA LEU A 116 -4.44 -1.15 14.91
C LEU A 116 -4.73 -2.52 14.25
N PRO A 117 -5.85 -3.21 14.52
CA PRO A 117 -6.14 -4.49 13.86
C PRO A 117 -6.25 -4.34 12.33
N LEU A 118 -6.88 -3.26 11.86
CA LEU A 118 -6.99 -3.00 10.42
C LEU A 118 -5.61 -2.80 9.79
N VAL A 119 -4.73 -2.04 10.44
CA VAL A 119 -3.36 -1.80 9.97
C VAL A 119 -2.52 -3.07 9.99
N VAL A 120 -2.56 -3.84 11.09
CA VAL A 120 -1.77 -5.08 11.22
C VAL A 120 -2.20 -6.13 10.20
N LEU A 121 -3.50 -6.26 9.93
CA LEU A 121 -4.03 -7.30 9.04
C LEU A 121 -3.92 -6.94 7.55
N SER A 122 -3.80 -5.66 7.21
CA SER A 122 -3.86 -5.20 5.81
C SER A 122 -2.72 -4.28 5.38
N GLY A 123 -1.76 -4.00 6.28
CA GLY A 123 -0.63 -3.12 6.04
C GLY A 123 -1.06 -1.73 5.56
N CYS A 124 -0.56 -1.32 4.40
CA CYS A 124 -0.80 -0.01 3.83
C CYS A 124 -2.27 0.27 3.52
N VAL A 125 -3.13 -0.73 3.28
CA VAL A 125 -4.57 -0.50 3.05
C VAL A 125 -5.19 0.15 4.29
N GLY A 126 -5.09 -0.51 5.44
CA GLY A 126 -5.59 0.01 6.71
C GLY A 126 -4.91 1.30 7.13
N PHE A 127 -3.60 1.41 6.86
CA PHE A 127 -2.83 2.57 7.25
C PHE A 127 -3.21 3.83 6.43
N LEU A 128 -3.45 3.68 5.13
CA LEU A 128 -3.98 4.74 4.27
C LEU A 128 -5.41 5.11 4.64
N ALA A 129 -6.28 4.14 4.96
CA ALA A 129 -7.63 4.43 5.47
C ALA A 129 -7.60 5.23 6.77
N MET A 130 -6.70 4.87 7.70
CA MET A 130 -6.50 5.63 8.94
C MET A 130 -5.99 7.04 8.66
N LEU A 131 -5.02 7.20 7.75
CA LEU A 131 -4.50 8.51 7.36
C LEU A 131 -5.60 9.38 6.73
N ALA A 132 -6.43 8.82 5.86
CA ALA A 132 -7.57 9.52 5.29
C ALA A 132 -8.52 10.02 6.38
N ARG A 133 -8.86 9.18 7.37
CA ARG A 133 -9.70 9.60 8.49
C ARG A 133 -9.04 10.70 9.32
N LEU A 134 -7.75 10.57 9.62
CA LEU A 134 -7.00 11.59 10.36
C LEU A 134 -7.04 12.93 9.62
N SER A 135 -6.67 12.93 8.34
CA SER A 135 -6.67 14.15 7.53
C SER A 135 -8.05 14.77 7.34
N TYR A 136 -9.12 13.96 7.36
CA TYR A 136 -10.49 14.46 7.35
C TYR A 136 -10.80 15.22 8.65
N LEU A 137 -10.46 14.65 9.81
CA LEU A 137 -10.72 15.26 11.12
C LEU A 137 -9.89 16.55 11.31
N GLU A 138 -8.60 16.52 10.95
CA GLU A 138 -7.71 17.70 11.00
C GLU A 138 -8.20 18.88 10.10
N GLN A 139 -9.11 18.63 9.15
CA GLN A 139 -9.71 19.68 8.30
C GLN A 139 -11.07 20.20 8.80
N HIS A 140 -11.70 19.50 9.75
CA HIS A 140 -13.07 19.78 10.22
C HIS A 140 -13.17 20.04 11.73
N ASP A 141 -12.05 20.02 12.45
CA ASP A 141 -11.88 20.53 13.84
C ASP A 141 -11.45 22.00 13.82
#